data_AF-A0A1X9T451-F1
#
_entry.id   AF-A0A1X9T451-F1
#
_cell.length_a   1.000
_cell.length_b   1.000
_cell.length_c   1.000
_cell.angle_alpha   90.00
_cell.angle_beta   90.00
_cell.angle_gamma   90.00
#
_symmetry.space_group_name_H-M   'P 1'
#
loop_
_entity.id
_entity.type
_entity.pdbx_description
1 polymer ?
#
loop_
_entity_poly.entity_id
_entity_poly.type
_entity_poly.pdbx_seq_one_letter_code
_entity_poly.pdbx_strand_id
1 'polypeptide(L)'
;MKKFFKGFALMAILGLSVTSASSAFASEADPAATAAAIKPDVKIEQDLSTLNPIHPFQETKEYTDKNGNEYTVTNTFTPSKSGISTNGSDSNQGYAGVWTSKVTYGVIKMSYQFDLAKSGSQWKISNPRNHDYWGAFMKFSAPSLKVTRAVSTSSLPAEVNASVTAEMFDNAWVPLGSSRWIMYTTVSSSGWMVVNWN
;
A
#
# COMPACT_ATOMS: atom_id res chain seq x y z
N MET A 1 0.33 75.55 -3.78
CA MET A 1 1.18 76.01 -2.66
C MET A 1 1.06 75.03 -1.51
N LYS A 2 2.20 74.71 -0.89
CA LYS A 2 2.45 74.26 0.50
C LYS A 2 1.86 72.92 1.01
N LYS A 3 2.82 72.11 1.48
CA LYS A 3 2.77 70.84 2.21
C LYS A 3 2.33 71.02 3.69
N PHE A 4 2.29 69.86 4.38
CA PHE A 4 2.40 69.59 5.83
C PHE A 4 1.07 69.32 6.56
N PHE A 5 0.91 68.38 7.50
CA PHE A 5 1.64 67.21 8.04
C PHE A 5 0.71 66.63 9.14
N LYS A 6 0.89 65.34 9.51
CA LYS A 6 0.72 64.69 10.85
C LYS A 6 -0.54 65.03 11.69
N GLY A 7 -1.32 64.12 12.24
CA GLY A 7 -1.04 62.81 12.82
C GLY A 7 -1.87 62.65 14.12
N PHE A 8 -2.01 61.40 14.56
CA PHE A 8 -2.32 60.92 15.93
C PHE A 8 -3.74 60.95 16.55
N ALA A 9 -3.98 59.86 17.30
CA ALA A 9 -4.96 59.57 18.37
C ALA A 9 -6.41 59.26 17.91
N LEU A 10 -6.92 58.02 17.99
CA LEU A 10 -7.15 57.12 19.14
C LEU A 10 -8.14 57.70 20.17
N MET A 11 -9.43 57.35 20.08
CA MET A 11 -10.27 57.17 21.28
C MET A 11 -11.55 56.37 20.98
N ALA A 12 -11.95 55.60 21.99
CA ALA A 12 -12.86 54.46 21.98
C ALA A 12 -14.35 54.81 21.91
N ILE A 13 -15.15 53.82 21.47
CA ILE A 13 -16.54 53.67 21.91
C ILE A 13 -16.75 52.22 22.36
N LEU A 14 -16.94 52.06 23.67
CA LEU A 14 -17.53 50.88 24.31
C LEU A 14 -19.03 50.86 24.01
N GLY A 15 -19.58 49.67 23.73
CA GLY A 15 -21.03 49.45 23.70
C GLY A 15 -21.37 47.98 23.46
N LEU A 16 -21.46 47.20 24.54
CA LEU A 16 -21.97 45.84 24.52
C LEU A 16 -23.45 45.80 24.09
N SER A 17 -23.77 44.92 23.16
CA SER A 17 -25.06 44.22 23.16
C SER A 17 -24.87 42.81 22.58
N VAL A 18 -25.05 41.82 23.45
CA VAL A 18 -25.06 40.40 23.17
C VAL A 18 -26.29 40.08 22.33
N THR A 19 -26.08 39.58 21.11
CA THR A 19 -27.09 38.80 20.38
C THR A 19 -26.40 37.58 19.79
N SER A 20 -26.79 36.41 20.28
CA SER A 20 -26.40 35.09 19.83
C SER A 20 -26.70 34.92 18.34
N ALA A 21 -25.65 34.94 17.52
CA ALA A 21 -25.70 34.48 16.14
C ALA A 21 -24.76 33.27 16.04
N SER A 22 -25.36 32.13 15.74
CA SER A 22 -24.71 30.86 15.44
C SER A 22 -23.53 31.10 14.49
N SER A 23 -22.31 30.80 14.93
CA SER A 23 -21.15 30.74 14.06
C SER A 23 -21.31 29.54 13.13
N ALA A 24 -22.01 29.74 12.01
CA ALA A 24 -21.80 28.96 10.82
C ALA A 24 -20.38 29.28 10.35
N PHE A 25 -19.41 28.49 10.79
CA PHE A 25 -18.10 28.47 10.16
C PHE A 25 -18.32 28.03 8.73
N ALA A 26 -18.30 28.98 7.80
CA ALA A 26 -17.93 28.72 6.43
C ALA A 26 -16.51 28.17 6.47
N SER A 27 -16.39 26.84 6.56
CA SER A 27 -15.14 26.16 6.25
C SER A 27 -14.93 26.36 4.76
N GLU A 28 -14.00 27.26 4.45
CA GLU A 28 -13.40 27.41 3.15
C GLU A 28 -13.03 26.01 2.62
N ALA A 29 -13.50 25.69 1.42
CA ALA A 29 -13.27 24.40 0.79
C ALA A 29 -11.77 24.25 0.55
N ASP A 30 -11.13 23.43 1.37
CA ASP A 30 -9.80 22.91 1.10
C ASP A 30 -9.88 22.10 -0.20
N PRO A 31 -9.10 22.43 -1.26
CA PRO A 31 -8.99 21.60 -2.44
C PRO A 31 -8.06 20.40 -2.18
N ALA A 32 -7.92 19.94 -0.95
CA ALA A 32 -7.63 18.54 -0.67
C ALA A 32 -8.97 17.79 -0.54
N ALA A 33 -9.63 17.56 -1.68
CA ALA A 33 -10.46 16.38 -1.81
C ALA A 33 -9.57 15.22 -1.39
N THR A 34 -9.78 14.75 -0.15
CA THR A 34 -9.31 13.45 0.30
C THR A 34 -9.86 12.50 -0.74
N ALA A 35 -9.01 12.11 -1.68
CA ALA A 35 -9.26 10.99 -2.55
C ALA A 35 -9.69 9.89 -1.58
N ALA A 36 -10.98 9.56 -1.60
CA ALA A 36 -11.50 8.48 -0.80
C ALA A 36 -10.55 7.32 -1.05
N ALA A 37 -9.83 6.89 -0.01
CA ALA A 37 -8.85 5.83 -0.13
C ALA A 37 -9.63 4.64 -0.71
N ILE A 38 -9.41 4.36 -1.99
CA ILE A 38 -10.01 3.21 -2.65
C ILE A 38 -9.49 2.04 -1.84
N LYS A 39 -10.35 1.43 -1.02
CA LYS A 39 -10.04 0.18 -0.34
C LYS A 39 -9.98 -0.87 -1.45
N PRO A 40 -8.80 -1.42 -1.81
CA PRO A 40 -8.76 -2.50 -2.78
C PRO A 40 -9.48 -3.70 -2.16
N ASP A 41 -10.40 -4.30 -2.92
CA ASP A 41 -11.28 -5.39 -2.45
C ASP A 41 -10.63 -6.77 -2.70
N VAL A 42 -9.31 -6.84 -2.60
CA VAL A 42 -8.55 -8.05 -2.95
C VAL A 42 -7.72 -8.47 -1.77
N LYS A 43 -8.04 -9.64 -1.23
CA LYS A 43 -7.34 -10.23 -0.09
C LYS A 43 -7.08 -11.70 -0.36
N ILE A 44 -5.88 -12.05 -0.81
CA ILE A 44 -5.38 -13.37 -0.45
C ILE A 44 -5.03 -13.29 1.03
N GLU A 45 -5.94 -13.73 1.88
CA GLU A 45 -5.68 -13.93 3.31
C GLU A 45 -5.02 -15.29 3.49
N GLN A 46 -3.77 -15.30 3.93
CA GLN A 46 -3.03 -16.51 4.26
C GLN A 46 -2.76 -16.52 5.75
N ASP A 47 -3.20 -17.58 6.43
CA ASP A 47 -2.77 -17.89 7.79
C ASP A 47 -1.42 -18.60 7.74
N LEU A 48 -0.37 -17.90 8.14
CA LEU A 48 1.01 -18.40 8.14
C LEU A 48 1.22 -19.51 9.19
N SER A 49 0.35 -19.64 10.20
CA SER A 49 0.47 -20.69 11.22
C SER A 49 0.15 -22.09 10.67
N THR A 50 -0.63 -22.16 9.59
CA THR A 50 -1.03 -23.41 8.94
C THR A 50 -0.02 -23.93 7.91
N LEU A 51 0.96 -23.10 7.53
CA LEU A 51 1.94 -23.46 6.51
C LEU A 51 2.98 -24.45 7.02
N ASN A 52 3.43 -25.35 6.14
CA ASN A 52 4.64 -26.12 6.38
C ASN A 52 5.86 -25.31 5.91
N PRO A 53 6.74 -24.85 6.80
CA PRO A 53 7.86 -23.96 6.44
C PRO A 53 8.96 -24.64 5.60
N ILE A 54 8.92 -25.97 5.47
CA ILE A 54 9.94 -26.76 4.77
C ILE A 54 9.54 -27.07 3.32
N HIS A 55 8.25 -26.95 2.99
CA HIS A 55 7.74 -27.22 1.66
C HIS A 55 7.34 -25.93 0.94
N PRO A 56 7.57 -25.85 -0.37
CA PRO A 56 7.04 -24.75 -1.16
C PRO A 56 5.51 -24.77 -1.10
N PHE A 57 4.93 -23.58 -1.17
CA PHE A 57 3.49 -23.38 -1.16
C PHE A 57 3.11 -22.39 -2.27
N GLN A 58 1.95 -22.60 -2.87
CA GLN A 58 1.38 -21.66 -3.83
C GLN A 58 -0.15 -21.64 -3.67
N GLU A 59 -0.70 -20.45 -3.64
CA GLU A 59 -2.14 -20.22 -3.70
C GLU A 59 -2.44 -19.23 -4.82
N THR A 60 -3.49 -19.53 -5.60
CA THR A 60 -4.03 -18.64 -6.62
C THR A 60 -5.51 -18.44 -6.32
N LYS A 61 -5.96 -17.18 -6.31
CA LYS A 61 -7.36 -16.82 -6.18
C LYS A 61 -7.78 -15.94 -7.35
N GLU A 62 -8.98 -16.20 -7.84
CA GLU A 62 -9.62 -15.42 -8.90
C GLU A 62 -10.60 -14.44 -8.26
N TYR A 63 -10.67 -13.25 -8.83
CA TYR A 63 -11.53 -12.17 -8.37
C TYR A 63 -12.14 -11.48 -9.57
N THR A 64 -13.26 -10.82 -9.33
CA THR A 64 -13.95 -10.00 -10.33
C THR A 64 -13.99 -8.56 -9.81
N ASP A 65 -13.62 -7.60 -10.66
CA ASP A 65 -13.73 -6.20 -10.30
C ASP A 65 -15.18 -5.70 -10.42
N LYS A 66 -15.42 -4.45 -10.02
CA LYS A 66 -16.74 -3.81 -10.10
C LYS A 66 -17.35 -3.72 -11.50
N ASN A 67 -16.53 -3.90 -12.54
CA ASN A 67 -16.93 -3.83 -13.95
C ASN A 67 -17.14 -5.22 -14.56
N GLY A 68 -16.99 -6.29 -13.77
CA GLY A 68 -17.13 -7.67 -14.25
C GLY A 68 -15.85 -8.26 -14.85
N ASN A 69 -14.71 -7.58 -14.77
CA ASN A 69 -13.46 -8.08 -15.31
C ASN A 69 -12.76 -9.00 -14.30
N GLU A 70 -12.30 -10.15 -14.78
CA GLU A 70 -11.59 -11.13 -13.97
C GLU A 70 -10.10 -10.80 -13.86
N TYR A 71 -9.55 -11.05 -12.68
CA TYR A 71 -8.12 -11.01 -12.44
C TYR A 71 -7.72 -12.07 -11.40
N THR A 72 -6.48 -12.51 -11.48
CA THR A 72 -5.93 -13.54 -10.61
C THR A 72 -4.82 -12.96 -9.76
N VAL A 73 -4.82 -13.32 -8.48
CA VAL A 73 -3.70 -13.08 -7.58
C VAL A 73 -3.08 -14.42 -7.25
N THR A 74 -1.76 -14.50 -7.32
CA THR A 74 -0.98 -15.68 -6.96
C THR A 74 0.04 -15.29 -5.90
N ASN A 75 0.11 -16.04 -4.83
CA ASN A 75 1.12 -15.90 -3.81
C ASN A 75 1.90 -17.21 -3.66
N THR A 76 3.22 -17.14 -3.74
CA THR A 76 4.09 -18.31 -3.73
C THR A 76 5.14 -18.16 -2.63
N PHE A 77 5.28 -19.19 -1.81
CA PHE A 77 6.32 -19.32 -0.79
C PHE A 77 7.37 -20.31 -1.24
N THR A 78 8.63 -19.91 -1.15
CA THR A 78 9.80 -20.76 -1.32
C THR A 78 10.60 -20.78 -0.01
N PRO A 79 10.70 -21.95 0.66
CA PRO A 79 11.48 -22.10 1.88
C PRO A 79 12.93 -21.64 1.72
N SER A 80 13.48 -21.01 2.77
CA SER A 80 14.93 -20.78 2.83
C SER A 80 15.66 -22.09 3.10
N LYS A 81 16.68 -22.40 2.28
CA LYS A 81 17.55 -23.58 2.47
C LYS A 81 18.29 -23.57 3.82
N SER A 82 18.41 -22.40 4.45
CA SER A 82 19.12 -22.20 5.73
C SER A 82 18.19 -22.00 6.92
N GLY A 83 16.86 -22.08 6.74
CA GLY A 83 15.86 -21.68 7.74
C GLY A 83 15.46 -22.74 8.76
N ILE A 84 15.95 -23.98 8.65
CA ILE A 84 15.65 -25.03 9.63
C ILE A 84 16.69 -24.95 10.76
N SER A 85 16.45 -24.11 11.76
CA SER A 85 17.17 -24.23 13.04
C SER A 85 16.50 -25.34 13.86
N THR A 86 17.04 -26.56 13.80
CA THR A 86 16.66 -27.72 14.64
C THR A 86 17.45 -27.80 15.95
N ASN A 87 18.06 -26.70 16.42
CA ASN A 87 18.78 -26.70 17.69
C ASN A 87 18.07 -25.85 18.74
N GLY A 88 17.35 -26.52 19.65
CA GLY A 88 16.91 -25.98 20.94
C GLY A 88 15.41 -25.68 21.07
N SER A 89 14.69 -26.55 21.77
CA SER A 89 13.36 -26.35 22.37
C SER A 89 12.31 -25.61 21.53
N ASP A 90 11.61 -26.34 20.66
CA ASP A 90 10.19 -26.26 20.22
C ASP A 90 9.39 -24.94 20.23
N SER A 91 10.00 -23.76 20.22
CA SER A 91 9.28 -22.48 20.35
C SER A 91 9.65 -21.41 19.32
N ASN A 92 10.67 -21.63 18.48
CA ASN A 92 11.08 -20.67 17.46
C ASN A 92 11.33 -21.35 16.10
N GLN A 93 10.34 -22.06 15.56
CA GLN A 93 10.33 -22.36 14.12
C GLN A 93 10.10 -21.06 13.36
N GLY A 94 11.19 -20.38 13.01
CA GLY A 94 11.16 -19.19 12.17
C GLY A 94 10.76 -19.57 10.75
N TYR A 95 9.56 -19.19 10.33
CA TYR A 95 9.12 -19.25 8.93
C TYR A 95 9.95 -18.29 8.08
N ALA A 96 11.17 -18.68 7.73
CA ALA A 96 12.07 -17.90 6.90
C ALA A 96 12.02 -18.40 5.46
N GLY A 97 11.61 -17.52 4.54
CA GLY A 97 11.63 -17.85 3.12
C GLY A 97 11.26 -16.68 2.22
N VAL A 98 11.27 -16.97 0.93
CA VAL A 98 11.00 -16.00 -0.13
C VAL A 98 9.53 -16.07 -0.51
N TRP A 99 8.85 -14.94 -0.47
CA TRP A 99 7.51 -14.77 -0.97
C TRP A 99 7.56 -14.09 -2.33
N THR A 100 6.75 -14.59 -3.26
CA THR A 100 6.45 -13.93 -4.53
C THR A 100 4.96 -13.64 -4.58
N SER A 101 4.60 -12.37 -4.63
CA SER A 101 3.22 -11.96 -4.86
C SER A 101 3.07 -11.49 -6.30
N LYS A 102 2.07 -12.01 -7.01
CA LYS A 102 1.81 -11.72 -8.42
C LYS A 102 0.33 -11.43 -8.64
N VAL A 103 0.03 -10.48 -9.51
CA VAL A 103 -1.30 -10.22 -10.07
C VAL A 103 -1.24 -10.37 -11.59
N THR A 104 -2.28 -10.97 -12.16
CA THR A 104 -2.55 -10.99 -13.60
C THR A 104 -3.95 -10.49 -13.85
N TYR A 105 -4.10 -9.44 -14.65
CA TYR A 105 -5.38 -8.85 -15.04
C TYR A 105 -5.39 -8.77 -16.58
N GLY A 106 -5.97 -9.77 -17.24
CA GLY A 106 -5.94 -9.87 -18.71
C GLY A 106 -4.52 -9.76 -19.28
N VAL A 107 -4.24 -8.69 -20.03
CA VAL A 107 -2.92 -8.40 -20.62
C VAL A 107 -2.00 -7.59 -19.71
N ILE A 108 -2.31 -7.49 -18.42
CA ILE A 108 -1.51 -6.79 -17.42
C ILE A 108 -0.97 -7.81 -16.41
N LYS A 109 0.30 -7.68 -16.02
CA LYS A 109 0.86 -8.40 -14.89
C LYS A 109 1.74 -7.50 -14.04
N MET A 110 1.78 -7.77 -12.74
CA MET A 110 2.71 -7.17 -11.81
C MET A 110 3.09 -8.19 -10.75
N SER A 111 4.36 -8.20 -10.34
CA SER A 111 4.84 -9.07 -9.28
C SER A 111 6.06 -8.50 -8.58
N TYR A 112 6.31 -8.97 -7.37
CA TYR A 112 7.54 -8.69 -6.65
C TYR A 112 7.85 -9.82 -5.68
N GLN A 113 9.09 -9.83 -5.20
CA GLN A 113 9.57 -10.75 -4.18
C GLN A 113 9.98 -10.02 -2.91
N PHE A 114 9.86 -10.70 -1.78
CA PHE A 114 10.38 -10.25 -0.49
C PHE A 114 10.70 -11.46 0.39
N ASP A 115 11.58 -11.27 1.37
CA ASP A 115 11.85 -12.27 2.38
C ASP A 115 10.95 -12.00 3.59
N LEU A 116 10.35 -13.06 4.12
CA LEU A 116 9.55 -13.02 5.35
C LEU A 116 10.18 -13.95 6.37
N ALA A 117 10.28 -13.48 7.61
CA ALA A 117 10.76 -14.27 8.74
C ALA A 117 9.93 -13.99 9.99
N LYS A 118 9.69 -15.03 10.80
CA LYS A 118 9.12 -14.86 12.15
C LYS A 118 10.24 -14.61 13.16
N SER A 119 10.08 -13.60 14.01
CA SER A 119 10.99 -13.24 15.09
C SER A 119 10.19 -13.03 16.38
N GLY A 120 10.20 -14.02 17.25
CA GLY A 120 9.32 -14.05 18.43
C GLY A 120 7.84 -13.99 18.04
N SER A 121 7.11 -13.01 18.59
CA SER A 121 5.69 -12.75 18.27
C SER A 121 5.48 -11.84 17.05
N GLN A 122 6.56 -11.44 16.38
CA GLN A 122 6.52 -10.49 15.27
C GLN A 122 6.94 -11.14 13.95
N TRP A 123 6.53 -10.51 12.87
CA TRP A 123 6.91 -10.87 11.51
C TRP A 123 7.76 -9.76 10.91
N LYS A 124 8.83 -10.15 10.22
CA LYS A 124 9.78 -9.24 9.59
C LYS A 124 9.80 -9.46 8.09
N ILE A 125 9.50 -8.40 7.34
CA ILE A 125 9.69 -8.32 5.89
C ILE A 125 11.05 -7.69 5.62
N SER A 126 11.77 -8.24 4.65
CA SER A 126 13.07 -7.72 4.22
C SER A 126 13.34 -8.03 2.74
N ASN A 127 14.43 -7.45 2.21
CA ASN A 127 14.95 -7.76 0.88
C ASN A 127 13.92 -7.73 -0.26
N PRO A 128 13.19 -6.61 -0.43
CA PRO A 128 12.23 -6.51 -1.51
C PRO A 128 13.00 -6.44 -2.85
N ARG A 129 12.64 -7.27 -3.81
CA ARG A 129 13.35 -7.40 -5.09
C ARG A 129 12.44 -7.90 -6.21
N ASN A 130 13.00 -8.00 -7.42
CA ASN A 130 12.35 -8.60 -8.58
C ASN A 130 10.96 -8.00 -8.88
N HIS A 131 10.89 -6.66 -8.87
CA HIS A 131 9.70 -5.91 -9.27
C HIS A 131 9.50 -6.04 -10.79
N ASP A 132 8.69 -6.99 -11.22
CA ASP A 132 8.36 -7.22 -12.63
C ASP A 132 6.95 -6.69 -12.92
N TYR A 133 6.79 -6.03 -14.07
CA TYR A 133 5.53 -5.47 -14.53
C TYR A 133 5.49 -5.46 -16.05
N TRP A 134 4.31 -5.70 -16.60
CA TRP A 134 4.10 -5.73 -18.04
C TRP A 134 2.65 -5.41 -18.38
N GLY A 135 2.46 -4.83 -19.56
CA GLY A 135 1.17 -4.53 -20.14
C GLY A 135 1.30 -4.36 -21.66
N ALA A 136 0.30 -4.80 -22.41
CA ALA A 136 0.23 -4.50 -23.84
C ALA A 136 -0.06 -3.01 -24.07
N PHE A 137 0.59 -2.41 -25.08
CA PHE A 137 0.45 -0.99 -25.42
C PHE A 137 0.70 -0.03 -24.25
N MET A 138 1.69 -0.35 -23.41
CA MET A 138 1.99 0.45 -22.22
C MET A 138 3.44 0.87 -22.15
N LYS A 139 3.65 2.07 -21.62
CA LYS A 139 4.95 2.58 -21.20
C LYS A 139 4.95 2.72 -19.68
N PHE A 140 6.05 2.31 -19.05
CA PHE A 140 6.20 2.33 -17.60
C PHE A 140 7.18 3.39 -17.15
N SER A 141 6.88 4.03 -16.02
CA SER A 141 7.76 5.01 -15.38
C SER A 141 7.61 5.01 -13.87
N ALA A 142 8.59 5.62 -13.19
CA ALA A 142 8.65 5.75 -11.74
C ALA A 142 8.40 4.42 -10.96
N PRO A 143 9.09 3.31 -11.29
CA PRO A 143 8.96 2.10 -10.51
C PRO A 143 9.49 2.32 -9.09
N SER A 144 8.75 1.83 -8.10
CA SER A 144 9.12 1.88 -6.69
C SER A 144 8.76 0.55 -6.06
N LEU A 145 9.74 -0.09 -5.41
CA LEU A 145 9.52 -1.24 -4.55
C LEU A 145 10.25 -0.98 -3.24
N LYS A 146 9.50 -0.96 -2.13
CA LYS A 146 10.05 -0.64 -0.81
C LYS A 146 9.32 -1.36 0.30
N VAL A 147 10.06 -1.69 1.35
CA VAL A 147 9.47 -2.06 2.64
C VAL A 147 9.08 -0.77 3.35
N THR A 148 7.79 -0.54 3.52
CA THR A 148 7.25 0.64 4.21
C THR A 148 7.20 0.42 5.72
N ARG A 149 6.98 -0.83 6.16
CA ARG A 149 7.14 -1.23 7.56
C ARG A 149 7.80 -2.60 7.64
N ALA A 150 9.02 -2.65 8.15
CA ALA A 150 9.78 -3.90 8.17
C ALA A 150 9.26 -4.93 9.18
N VAL A 151 8.72 -4.50 10.32
CA VAL A 151 8.35 -5.38 11.43
C VAL A 151 6.90 -5.16 11.85
N SER A 152 6.16 -6.25 12.05
CA SER A 152 4.80 -6.19 12.56
C SER A 152 4.77 -5.99 14.08
N THR A 153 3.74 -5.32 14.56
CA THR A 153 3.47 -5.06 15.97
C THR A 153 2.06 -5.53 16.31
N SER A 154 1.66 -5.45 17.57
CA SER A 154 0.30 -5.79 17.99
C SER A 154 -0.79 -4.94 17.33
N SER A 155 -0.45 -3.72 16.87
CA SER A 155 -1.40 -2.78 16.28
C SER A 155 -1.19 -2.53 14.78
N LEU A 156 -0.01 -2.85 14.25
CA LEU A 156 0.37 -2.47 12.88
C LEU A 156 1.08 -3.61 12.15
N PRO A 157 0.64 -3.98 10.92
CA PRO A 157 1.26 -5.06 10.16
C PRO A 157 2.61 -4.63 9.54
N ALA A 158 3.52 -5.56 9.33
CA ALA A 158 4.65 -5.34 8.41
C ALA A 158 4.10 -5.12 7.00
N GLU A 159 4.76 -4.32 6.18
CA GLU A 159 4.27 -3.94 4.85
C GLU A 159 5.40 -3.75 3.84
N VAL A 160 5.20 -4.32 2.65
CA VAL A 160 5.97 -4.06 1.44
C VAL A 160 5.05 -3.52 0.36
N ASN A 161 5.49 -2.47 -0.32
CA ASN A 161 4.71 -1.75 -1.31
C ASN A 161 5.49 -1.66 -2.62
N ALA A 162 4.84 -2.08 -3.70
CA ALA A 162 5.29 -1.97 -5.07
C ALA A 162 4.34 -1.03 -5.83
N SER A 163 4.90 -0.14 -6.64
CA SER A 163 4.11 0.71 -7.51
C SER A 163 4.84 1.07 -8.79
N VAL A 164 4.10 1.25 -9.88
CA VAL A 164 4.61 1.74 -11.16
C VAL A 164 3.56 2.63 -11.82
N THR A 165 3.99 3.65 -12.56
CA THR A 165 3.08 4.44 -13.39
C THR A 165 3.01 3.80 -14.77
N ALA A 166 1.81 3.48 -15.23
CA ALA A 166 1.53 2.89 -16.52
C ALA A 166 0.77 3.89 -17.39
N GLU A 167 1.37 4.26 -18.52
CA GLU A 167 0.74 5.07 -19.56
C GLU A 167 0.27 4.14 -20.68
N MET A 168 -1.01 4.23 -21.03
CA MET A 168 -1.66 3.39 -22.04
C MET A 168 -1.74 4.11 -23.37
N PHE A 169 -1.56 3.37 -24.45
CA PHE A 169 -1.59 3.87 -25.82
C PHE A 169 -2.57 3.07 -26.68
N ASP A 170 -3.05 3.66 -27.77
CA ASP A 170 -3.74 2.91 -28.82
C ASP A 170 -2.75 2.21 -29.77
N ASN A 171 -3.27 1.57 -30.81
CA ASN A 171 -2.47 0.90 -31.83
C ASN A 171 -1.68 1.86 -32.76
N ALA A 172 -1.92 3.17 -32.67
CA ALA A 172 -1.19 4.23 -33.35
C ALA A 172 -0.21 4.97 -32.41
N TRP A 173 0.01 4.47 -31.19
CA TRP A 173 0.85 5.07 -30.16
C TRP A 173 0.38 6.45 -29.69
N VAL A 174 -0.92 6.72 -29.74
CA VAL A 174 -1.53 7.92 -29.14
C VAL A 174 -1.84 7.65 -27.67
N PRO A 175 -1.44 8.52 -26.73
CA PRO A 175 -1.74 8.35 -25.31
C PRO A 175 -3.25 8.33 -25.04
N LEU A 176 -3.73 7.30 -24.34
CA LEU A 176 -5.12 7.14 -23.92
C LEU A 176 -5.34 7.53 -22.45
N GLY A 177 -4.28 7.48 -21.65
CA GLY A 177 -4.33 7.85 -20.24
C GLY A 177 -3.18 7.27 -19.44
N SER A 178 -3.08 7.69 -18.18
CA SER A 178 -2.09 7.19 -17.23
C SER A 178 -2.80 6.71 -15.97
N SER A 179 -2.34 5.59 -15.42
CA SER A 179 -2.75 5.10 -14.12
C SER A 179 -1.53 4.69 -13.29
N ARG A 180 -1.72 4.59 -11.97
CA ARG A 180 -0.69 4.10 -11.06
C ARG A 180 -1.10 2.74 -10.57
N TRP A 181 -0.32 1.73 -10.89
CA TRP A 181 -0.49 0.38 -10.40
C TRP A 181 0.15 0.29 -9.03
N ILE A 182 -0.58 -0.26 -8.06
CA ILE A 182 -0.15 -0.41 -6.68
C ILE A 182 -0.44 -1.83 -6.24
N MET A 183 0.60 -2.52 -5.82
CA MET A 183 0.51 -3.84 -5.23
C MET A 183 1.25 -3.84 -3.90
N TYR A 184 0.60 -4.27 -2.82
CA TYR A 184 1.25 -4.29 -1.52
C TYR A 184 0.81 -5.49 -0.68
N THR A 185 1.73 -5.97 0.13
CA THR A 185 1.52 -7.12 1.01
C THR A 185 1.73 -6.69 2.44
N THR A 186 0.74 -6.98 3.28
CA THR A 186 0.79 -6.75 4.73
C THR A 186 0.86 -8.07 5.49
N VAL A 187 1.60 -8.12 6.59
CA VAL A 187 1.65 -9.29 7.50
C VAL A 187 1.41 -8.84 8.94
N SER A 188 0.32 -9.29 9.57
CA SER A 188 0.02 -8.99 10.97
C SER A 188 0.96 -9.73 11.92
N SER A 189 1.03 -9.32 13.20
CA SER A 189 1.74 -10.08 14.24
C SER A 189 1.15 -11.49 14.44
N SER A 190 -0.16 -11.65 14.26
CA SER A 190 -0.86 -12.94 14.33
C SER A 190 -0.57 -13.86 13.14
N GLY A 191 0.17 -13.40 12.12
CA GLY A 191 0.52 -14.23 10.96
C GLY A 191 -0.53 -14.25 9.86
N TRP A 192 -1.41 -13.25 9.82
CA TRP A 192 -2.29 -13.02 8.68
C TRP A 192 -1.56 -12.19 7.65
N MET A 193 -1.31 -12.78 6.49
CA MET A 193 -0.77 -12.08 5.34
C MET A 193 -1.89 -11.75 4.35
N VAL A 194 -1.86 -10.51 3.82
CA VAL A 194 -2.83 -10.02 2.84
C VAL A 194 -2.11 -9.37 1.67
N VAL A 195 -2.37 -9.85 0.46
CA VAL A 195 -1.90 -9.24 -0.80
C VAL A 195 -3.02 -8.40 -1.39
N ASN A 196 -2.74 -7.13 -1.70
CA ASN A 196 -3.68 -6.16 -2.23
C ASN A 196 -3.22 -5.66 -3.62
N TRP A 197 -4.18 -5.37 -4.50
CA TRP A 197 -3.98 -4.87 -5.86
C TRP A 197 -4.93 -3.70 -6.16
N ASN A 198 -4.41 -2.64 -6.79
CA ASN A 198 -5.15 -1.48 -7.29
C ASN A 198 -4.51 -0.94 -8.57
#